data_AF-A0A941LR47-F1
#
_entry.id   AF-A0A941LR47-F1
#
_cell.length_a   1.000
_cell.length_b   1.000
_cell.length_c   1.000
_cell.angle_alpha   90.00
_cell.angle_beta   90.00
_cell.angle_gamma   90.00
#
_symmetry.space_group_name_H-M   'P 1'
#
loop_
_entity.id
_entity.type
_entity.pdbx_description
1 polymer ?
#
loop_
_entity_poly.entity_id
_entity_poly.type
_entity_poly.pdbx_seq_one_letter_code
_entity_poly.pdbx_strand_id
1 'polypeptide(L)'
;MRYIIMVAITIAALTGCATPIKKPQQAPVDSPTPWRSSSEKLDRSPTSVSRQPSPFMPHKPAPAPFLTSLPSRSAIVQSAVRLLGSKTITIQGRRIDYDCAGITRAIFLEHGIDLYRSAYSEMHANGVRLIHNHVRQHGLLHQDEDVRPGDLVFFDNTWDFNGDGLFNDPLTHVGIVEQIDPDGTVIFISRVADAVARYRMNLNQPHIHKTTEGRVLNDYIRRKRSTDPDHTARLTGELFSRYGNLLSPQKIEPFQMQSTQPPYQQQISDLSSSGGTEP
;
A
#
# COMPACT_ATOMS: atom_id res chain seq x y z
N MET A 1 17.47 71.78 21.25
CA MET A 1 17.06 71.19 22.54
C MET A 1 16.52 69.79 22.26
N ARG A 2 17.28 68.74 22.62
CA ARG A 2 16.90 67.33 22.41
C ARG A 2 16.21 66.83 23.68
N TYR A 3 14.92 66.53 23.61
CA TYR A 3 14.17 65.91 24.69
C TYR A 3 14.44 64.41 24.71
N ILE A 4 15.04 63.92 25.80
CA ILE A 4 15.20 62.50 26.11
C ILE A 4 13.90 62.04 26.80
N ILE A 5 13.12 61.21 26.13
CA ILE A 5 11.94 60.57 26.72
C ILE A 5 12.43 59.30 27.44
N MET A 6 12.47 59.35 28.76
CA MET A 6 12.67 58.20 29.64
C MET A 6 11.35 57.42 29.74
N VAL A 7 11.28 56.25 29.09
CA VAL A 7 10.17 55.31 29.26
C VAL A 7 10.48 54.43 30.47
N ALA A 8 9.73 54.60 31.55
CA ALA A 8 9.76 53.74 32.72
C ALA A 8 9.02 52.42 32.42
N ILE A 9 9.73 51.30 32.48
CA ILE A 9 9.17 49.95 32.35
C ILE A 9 8.71 49.49 33.74
N THR A 10 7.40 49.45 33.96
CA THR A 10 6.79 48.84 35.14
C THR A 10 6.61 47.34 34.89
N ILE A 11 7.43 46.53 35.57
CA ILE A 11 7.31 45.07 35.59
C ILE A 11 6.24 44.69 36.62
N ALA A 12 5.05 44.32 36.16
CA ALA A 12 4.02 43.70 36.99
C ALA A 12 4.33 42.20 37.14
N ALA A 13 4.81 41.81 38.32
CA ALA A 13 4.97 40.41 38.69
C ALA A 13 3.59 39.82 39.05
N LEU A 14 3.03 39.02 38.16
CA LEU A 14 1.87 38.18 38.44
C LEU A 14 2.34 36.84 39.02
N THR A 15 2.26 36.73 40.34
CA THR A 15 2.43 35.48 41.10
C THR A 15 1.16 34.63 40.95
N GLY A 16 1.15 33.74 39.95
CA GLY A 16 0.12 32.71 39.80
C GLY A 16 0.45 31.49 40.66
N CYS A 17 -0.38 31.20 41.67
CA CYS A 17 -0.31 29.99 42.47
C CYS A 17 -0.65 28.75 41.61
N ALA A 18 0.33 27.88 41.40
CA ALA A 18 0.13 26.56 40.83
C ALA A 18 -0.36 25.59 41.91
N THR A 19 -1.61 25.14 41.83
CA THR A 19 -2.12 24.01 42.62
C THR A 19 -1.79 22.69 41.91
N PRO A 20 -1.20 21.68 42.59
CA PRO A 20 -0.90 20.40 41.99
C PRO A 20 -2.18 19.56 41.80
N ILE A 21 -2.40 19.09 40.57
CA ILE A 21 -3.45 18.14 40.21
C ILE A 21 -3.12 16.78 40.84
N LYS A 22 -3.98 16.32 41.75
CA LYS A 22 -3.93 14.98 42.37
C LYS A 22 -4.26 13.91 41.33
N LYS A 23 -3.35 12.95 41.18
CA LYS A 23 -3.48 11.70 40.44
C LYS A 23 -4.59 10.83 41.08
N PRO A 24 -5.53 10.23 40.32
CA PRO A 24 -6.53 9.33 40.89
C PRO A 24 -5.86 8.06 41.42
N GLN A 25 -6.02 7.80 42.71
CA GLN A 25 -5.65 6.56 43.38
C GLN A 25 -6.60 5.44 42.95
N GLN A 26 -6.03 4.35 42.46
CA GLN A 26 -6.72 3.07 42.27
C GLN A 26 -7.11 2.51 43.64
N ALA A 27 -8.40 2.20 43.81
CA ALA A 27 -8.89 1.47 44.96
C ALA A 27 -8.53 -0.02 44.85
N PRO A 28 -8.22 -0.72 45.95
CA PRO A 28 -7.98 -2.16 45.95
C PRO A 28 -9.32 -2.89 45.76
N VAL A 29 -9.38 -3.83 44.81
CA VAL A 29 -10.49 -4.77 44.72
C VAL A 29 -10.09 -6.01 45.52
N ASP A 30 -10.77 -6.18 46.65
CA ASP A 30 -10.67 -7.35 47.52
C ASP A 30 -11.12 -8.63 46.80
N SER A 31 -10.32 -9.68 47.00
CA SER A 31 -10.64 -11.06 46.62
C SER A 31 -11.43 -11.73 47.74
N PRO A 32 -12.47 -12.54 47.44
CA PRO A 32 -12.94 -13.56 48.36
C PRO A 32 -12.35 -14.93 48.01
N THR A 33 -11.69 -15.51 49.00
CA THR A 33 -11.09 -16.84 49.07
C THR A 33 -12.17 -17.93 49.33
N PRO A 34 -11.81 -19.20 49.61
CA PRO A 34 -12.00 -20.36 48.74
C PRO A 34 -13.22 -21.23 49.10
N TRP A 35 -13.83 -21.89 48.11
CA TRP A 35 -14.77 -22.99 48.37
C TRP A 35 -14.08 -24.36 48.21
N ARG A 36 -14.07 -25.12 49.30
CA ARG A 36 -13.67 -26.54 49.38
C ARG A 36 -14.77 -27.31 50.12
N SER A 37 -15.32 -28.35 49.49
CA SER A 37 -15.84 -29.58 50.11
C SER A 37 -16.44 -30.45 48.97
N SER A 38 -15.74 -31.53 48.60
CA SER A 38 -16.05 -32.93 48.94
C SER A 38 -17.27 -33.47 48.16
N SER A 39 -17.04 -34.18 47.06
CA SER A 39 -16.87 -35.63 46.97
C SER A 39 -18.19 -36.37 46.76
N GLU A 40 -18.48 -36.71 45.50
CA GLU A 40 -19.24 -37.91 45.18
C GLU A 40 -18.58 -38.60 43.98
N LYS A 41 -18.06 -39.80 44.26
CA LYS A 41 -17.58 -40.76 43.28
C LYS A 41 -18.78 -41.20 42.44
N LEU A 42 -18.67 -41.10 41.11
CA LEU A 42 -19.35 -42.05 40.25
C LEU A 42 -18.37 -42.62 39.24
N ASP A 43 -18.14 -43.90 39.45
CA ASP A 43 -17.39 -44.87 38.68
C ASP A 43 -17.84 -44.90 37.21
N ARG A 44 -16.95 -44.50 36.30
CA ARG A 44 -16.99 -44.91 34.89
C ARG A 44 -15.57 -45.12 34.38
N SER A 45 -15.27 -46.39 34.16
CA SER A 45 -14.06 -46.89 33.53
C SER A 45 -13.74 -46.15 32.21
N PRO A 46 -12.49 -45.75 31.94
CA PRO A 46 -12.12 -45.30 30.62
C PRO A 46 -11.88 -46.54 29.75
N THR A 47 -12.82 -46.85 28.86
CA THR A 47 -12.56 -47.74 27.73
C THR A 47 -11.51 -47.03 26.85
N SER A 48 -10.30 -47.60 26.81
CA SER A 48 -9.22 -47.16 25.95
C SER A 48 -9.61 -47.39 24.48
N VAL A 49 -10.21 -46.40 23.85
CA VAL A 49 -10.35 -46.38 22.38
C VAL A 49 -8.99 -46.00 21.82
N SER A 50 -8.23 -47.02 21.46
CA SER A 50 -7.02 -46.91 20.64
C SER A 50 -7.37 -46.17 19.35
N ARG A 51 -7.06 -44.86 19.28
CA ARG A 51 -7.01 -44.13 18.02
C ARG A 51 -5.68 -44.47 17.36
N GLN A 52 -5.69 -45.43 16.44
CA GLN A 52 -4.64 -45.55 15.46
C GLN A 52 -4.48 -44.20 14.74
N PRO A 53 -3.25 -43.68 14.56
CA PRO A 53 -3.02 -42.54 13.67
C PRO A 53 -3.39 -42.97 12.25
N SER A 54 -4.33 -42.23 11.64
CA SER A 54 -4.57 -42.33 10.20
C SER A 54 -3.27 -42.03 9.45
N PRO A 55 -2.89 -42.78 8.40
CA PRO A 55 -1.69 -42.48 7.66
C PRO A 55 -1.76 -41.05 7.10
N PHE A 56 -0.72 -40.27 7.38
CA PHE A 56 -0.48 -38.97 6.77
C PHE A 56 -0.40 -39.18 5.25
N MET A 57 -1.52 -38.99 4.56
CA MET A 57 -1.51 -38.72 3.13
C MET A 57 -1.00 -37.29 2.98
N PRO A 58 0.09 -37.04 2.23
CA PRO A 58 0.43 -35.68 1.85
C PRO A 58 -0.69 -35.20 0.93
N HIS A 59 -1.67 -34.48 1.48
CA HIS A 59 -2.58 -33.69 0.67
C HIS A 59 -1.73 -32.62 -0.01
N LYS A 60 -1.31 -32.90 -1.24
CA LYS A 60 -0.88 -31.86 -2.18
C LYS A 60 -1.96 -30.78 -2.10
N PRO A 61 -1.64 -29.54 -1.69
CA PRO A 61 -2.64 -28.49 -1.64
C PRO A 61 -3.32 -28.45 -3.00
N ALA A 62 -4.65 -28.57 -3.01
CA ALA A 62 -5.40 -28.33 -4.23
C ALA A 62 -4.96 -26.95 -4.76
N PRO A 63 -4.63 -26.83 -6.06
CA PRO A 63 -4.32 -25.51 -6.62
C PRO A 63 -5.50 -24.60 -6.29
N ALA A 64 -5.20 -23.44 -5.68
CA ALA A 64 -6.21 -22.42 -5.47
C ALA A 64 -6.93 -22.18 -6.81
N PRO A 65 -8.27 -22.08 -6.82
CA PRO A 65 -8.98 -21.84 -8.06
C PRO A 65 -8.35 -20.62 -8.74
N PHE A 66 -7.91 -20.79 -9.99
CA PHE A 66 -7.54 -19.66 -10.81
C PHE A 66 -8.74 -18.72 -10.81
N LEU A 67 -8.58 -17.50 -10.29
CA LEU A 67 -9.60 -16.48 -10.41
C LEU A 67 -9.94 -16.35 -11.89
N THR A 68 -11.13 -16.80 -12.28
CA THR A 68 -11.58 -16.82 -13.67
C THR A 68 -11.81 -15.41 -14.22
N SER A 69 -11.76 -14.39 -13.36
CA SER A 69 -11.81 -12.97 -13.69
C SER A 69 -11.12 -12.13 -12.61
N LEU A 70 -10.49 -11.02 -12.99
CA LEU A 70 -10.02 -10.00 -12.05
C LEU A 70 -11.20 -9.41 -11.24
N PRO A 71 -10.99 -8.93 -10.00
CA PRO A 71 -12.03 -8.27 -9.23
C PRO A 71 -12.48 -6.98 -9.92
N SER A 72 -13.73 -6.58 -9.70
CA SER A 72 -14.20 -5.29 -10.18
C SER A 72 -13.50 -4.14 -9.44
N ARG A 73 -13.34 -3.01 -10.12
CA ARG A 73 -12.87 -1.75 -9.53
C ARG A 73 -13.67 -1.36 -8.28
N SER A 74 -14.99 -1.50 -8.35
CA SER A 74 -15.88 -1.22 -7.23
C SER A 74 -15.63 -2.10 -6.01
N ALA A 75 -15.29 -3.38 -6.20
CA ALA A 75 -14.99 -4.30 -5.10
C ALA A 75 -13.69 -3.89 -4.37
N ILE A 76 -12.66 -3.49 -5.12
CA ILE A 76 -11.41 -2.95 -4.56
C ILE A 76 -11.68 -1.69 -3.74
N VAL A 77 -12.43 -0.73 -4.30
CA VAL A 77 -12.76 0.52 -3.61
C VAL A 77 -13.61 0.27 -2.37
N GLN A 78 -14.60 -0.62 -2.41
CA GLN A 78 -15.42 -0.97 -1.25
C GLN A 78 -14.58 -1.60 -0.12
N SER A 79 -13.62 -2.48 -0.45
CA SER A 79 -12.67 -3.00 0.53
C SER A 79 -11.82 -1.88 1.14
N ALA A 80 -11.35 -0.91 0.35
CA ALA A 80 -10.62 0.25 0.86
C ALA A 80 -11.46 1.12 1.81
N VAL A 81 -12.71 1.41 1.43
CA VAL A 81 -13.64 2.21 2.24
C VAL A 81 -13.93 1.57 3.60
N ARG A 82 -14.08 0.24 3.67
CA ARG A 82 -14.31 -0.47 4.95
C ARG A 82 -13.15 -0.33 5.93
N LEU A 83 -11.95 -0.01 5.46
CA LEU A 83 -10.76 0.13 6.30
C LEU A 83 -10.57 1.55 6.85
N LEU A 84 -11.37 2.53 6.42
CA LEU A 84 -11.31 3.89 6.96
C LEU A 84 -11.46 3.89 8.48
N GLY A 85 -10.53 4.55 9.17
CA GLY A 85 -10.48 4.62 10.63
C GLY A 85 -10.02 3.34 11.34
N SER A 86 -9.76 2.24 10.61
CA SER A 86 -9.22 1.02 11.19
C SER A 86 -7.80 1.23 11.70
N LYS A 87 -7.47 0.68 12.88
CA LYS A 87 -6.14 0.77 13.50
C LYS A 87 -5.31 -0.51 13.39
N THR A 88 -5.93 -1.59 12.93
CA THR A 88 -5.34 -2.92 12.79
C THR A 88 -5.99 -3.63 11.62
N ILE A 89 -5.22 -4.45 10.90
CA ILE A 89 -5.75 -5.31 9.84
C ILE A 89 -5.32 -6.76 10.08
N THR A 90 -6.27 -7.66 9.87
CA THR A 90 -6.04 -9.11 9.90
C THR A 90 -6.62 -9.76 8.65
N ILE A 91 -5.89 -10.68 8.04
CA ILE A 91 -6.34 -11.51 6.91
C ILE A 91 -6.14 -12.96 7.30
N GLN A 92 -7.21 -13.76 7.21
CA GLN A 92 -7.17 -15.20 7.53
C GLN A 92 -6.51 -15.48 8.90
N GLY A 93 -6.80 -14.65 9.90
CA GLY A 93 -6.25 -14.77 11.26
C GLY A 93 -4.80 -14.29 11.43
N ARG A 94 -4.13 -13.82 10.37
CA ARG A 94 -2.78 -13.26 10.43
C ARG A 94 -2.81 -11.74 10.41
N ARG A 95 -2.03 -11.12 11.29
CA ARG A 95 -1.84 -9.66 11.30
C ARG A 95 -1.04 -9.25 10.06
N ILE A 96 -1.48 -8.17 9.42
CA ILE A 96 -0.77 -7.50 8.33
C ILE A 96 -0.08 -6.27 8.90
N ASP A 97 1.06 -5.90 8.31
CA ASP A 97 1.75 -4.66 8.64
C ASP A 97 0.78 -3.48 8.49
N TYR A 98 0.72 -2.65 9.53
CA TYR A 98 -0.17 -1.49 9.56
C TYR A 98 0.55 -0.28 8.99
N ASP A 99 0.86 -0.34 7.69
CA ASP A 99 1.48 0.71 6.89
C ASP A 99 0.78 0.86 5.53
N CYS A 100 1.14 1.86 4.72
CA CYS A 100 0.48 2.10 3.43
C CYS A 100 0.51 0.88 2.48
N ALA A 101 1.61 0.13 2.46
CA ALA A 101 1.77 -1.04 1.61
C ALA A 101 0.97 -2.25 2.14
N GLY A 102 0.99 -2.49 3.45
CA GLY A 102 0.25 -3.55 4.12
C GLY A 102 -1.27 -3.37 4.00
N ILE A 103 -1.78 -2.14 4.16
CA ILE A 103 -3.20 -1.83 3.90
C ILE A 103 -3.56 -2.15 2.44
N THR A 104 -2.74 -1.70 1.49
CA THR A 104 -2.98 -1.90 0.05
C THR A 104 -2.93 -3.38 -0.32
N ARG A 105 -1.90 -4.11 0.14
CA ARG A 105 -1.79 -5.55 -0.03
C ARG A 105 -2.96 -6.29 0.58
N ALA A 106 -3.43 -5.87 1.75
CA ALA A 106 -4.54 -6.50 2.43
C ALA A 106 -5.84 -6.45 1.60
N ILE A 107 -6.11 -5.30 1.00
CA ILE A 107 -7.27 -5.09 0.14
C ILE A 107 -7.21 -6.06 -1.05
N PHE A 108 -6.09 -6.13 -1.77
CA PHE A 108 -5.97 -7.01 -2.94
C PHE A 108 -5.94 -8.51 -2.57
N LEU A 109 -5.37 -8.86 -1.41
CA LEU A 109 -5.37 -10.23 -0.91
C LEU A 109 -6.79 -10.75 -0.62
N GLU A 110 -7.70 -9.89 -0.16
CA GLU A 110 -9.12 -10.24 0.00
C GLU A 110 -9.75 -10.71 -1.32
N HIS A 111 -9.25 -10.17 -2.44
CA HIS A 111 -9.67 -10.52 -3.79
C HIS A 111 -8.74 -11.53 -4.47
N GLY A 112 -7.90 -12.23 -3.69
CA GLY A 112 -7.02 -13.30 -4.16
C GLY A 112 -5.79 -12.85 -4.96
N ILE A 113 -5.43 -11.56 -4.92
CA ILE A 113 -4.23 -11.01 -5.57
C ILE A 113 -3.18 -10.68 -4.51
N ASP A 114 -2.05 -11.40 -4.50
CA ASP A 114 -0.92 -11.06 -3.63
C ASP A 114 0.04 -10.11 -4.34
N LEU A 115 -0.06 -8.81 -4.01
CA LEU A 115 0.78 -7.76 -4.59
C LEU A 115 2.27 -7.88 -4.27
N TYR A 116 2.67 -8.73 -3.31
CA TYR A 116 4.09 -8.98 -3.03
C TYR A 116 4.66 -10.14 -3.86
N ARG A 117 3.80 -10.90 -4.54
CA ARG A 117 4.24 -11.96 -5.44
C ARG A 117 4.66 -11.34 -6.76
N SER A 118 5.96 -11.18 -6.99
CA SER A 118 6.52 -10.77 -8.29
C SER A 118 7.74 -11.61 -8.64
N ALA A 119 8.08 -11.68 -9.93
CA ALA A 119 9.29 -12.36 -10.41
C ALA A 119 10.58 -11.64 -9.97
N TYR A 120 10.47 -10.37 -9.57
CA TYR A 120 11.58 -9.53 -9.12
C TYR A 120 11.66 -9.56 -7.59
N SER A 121 12.44 -10.49 -7.05
CA SER A 121 12.80 -10.48 -5.64
C SER A 121 13.97 -9.51 -5.42
N GLU A 122 13.67 -8.30 -4.96
CA GLU A 122 14.70 -7.34 -4.54
C GLU A 122 14.98 -7.50 -3.04
N MET A 123 16.21 -7.90 -2.71
CA MET A 123 16.68 -7.93 -1.33
C MET A 123 16.61 -6.48 -0.78
N HIS A 124 15.94 -6.28 0.36
CA HIS A 124 15.72 -4.98 1.01
C HIS A 124 14.72 -4.02 0.32
N ALA A 125 13.89 -4.48 -0.61
CA ALA A 125 12.79 -3.63 -1.11
C ALA A 125 11.74 -3.35 -0.02
N ASN A 126 11.27 -2.11 0.06
CA ASN A 126 10.10 -1.77 0.85
C ASN A 126 8.81 -2.32 0.21
N GLY A 127 7.73 -2.40 0.97
CA GLY A 127 6.45 -2.93 0.49
C GLY A 127 5.87 -2.19 -0.71
N VAL A 128 6.10 -0.88 -0.82
CA VAL A 128 5.64 -0.05 -1.93
C VAL A 128 6.33 -0.46 -3.23
N ARG A 129 7.65 -0.73 -3.19
CA ARG A 129 8.42 -1.20 -4.35
C ARG A 129 7.99 -2.60 -4.77
N LEU A 130 7.66 -3.49 -3.84
CA LEU A 130 7.10 -4.81 -4.16
C LEU A 130 5.77 -4.68 -4.92
N ILE A 131 4.87 -3.82 -4.44
CA ILE A 131 3.58 -3.54 -5.09
C ILE A 131 3.80 -2.95 -6.48
N HIS A 132 4.67 -1.94 -6.59
CA HIS A 132 5.00 -1.31 -7.86
C HIS A 132 5.55 -2.33 -8.88
N ASN A 133 6.46 -3.21 -8.46
CA ASN A 133 7.01 -4.25 -9.32
C ASN A 133 5.95 -5.26 -9.77
N HIS A 134 4.97 -5.59 -8.92
CA HIS A 134 3.83 -6.40 -9.30
C HIS A 134 2.95 -5.70 -10.35
N VAL A 135 2.65 -4.41 -10.18
CA VAL A 135 1.92 -3.62 -11.20
C VAL A 135 2.69 -3.57 -12.52
N ARG A 136 4.01 -3.35 -12.47
CA ARG A 136 4.85 -3.34 -13.67
C ARG A 136 4.77 -4.66 -14.45
N GLN A 137 4.66 -5.78 -13.73
CA GLN A 137 4.63 -7.10 -14.33
C GLN A 137 3.24 -7.50 -14.84
N HIS A 138 2.17 -7.11 -14.14
CA HIS A 138 0.82 -7.63 -14.36
C HIS A 138 -0.22 -6.58 -14.76
N GLY A 139 0.16 -5.31 -14.82
CA GLY A 139 -0.72 -4.18 -15.08
C GLY A 139 -0.08 -3.13 -15.99
N LEU A 140 -0.46 -1.87 -15.80
CA LEU A 140 0.08 -0.72 -16.51
C LEU A 140 0.49 0.36 -15.50
N LEU A 141 1.68 0.91 -15.67
CA LEU A 141 2.13 2.10 -14.96
C LEU A 141 2.03 3.31 -15.89
N HIS A 142 1.43 4.40 -15.43
CA HIS A 142 1.20 5.60 -16.25
C HIS A 142 1.21 6.87 -15.40
N GLN A 143 1.34 8.02 -16.05
CA GLN A 143 1.28 9.36 -15.44
C GLN A 143 0.21 10.25 -16.07
N ASP A 144 -0.56 9.72 -17.03
CA ASP A 144 -1.62 10.44 -17.72
C ASP A 144 -2.91 10.53 -16.87
N GLU A 145 -3.90 11.24 -17.41
CA GLU A 145 -5.17 11.55 -16.74
C GLU A 145 -6.20 10.39 -16.77
N ASP A 146 -5.92 9.23 -17.39
CA ASP A 146 -6.84 8.08 -17.42
C ASP A 146 -6.81 7.27 -16.10
N VAL A 147 -6.64 7.96 -14.98
CA VAL A 147 -6.74 7.36 -13.64
C VAL A 147 -8.20 7.05 -13.32
N ARG A 148 -8.44 5.86 -12.76
CA ARG A 148 -9.78 5.38 -12.43
C ARG A 148 -9.87 4.87 -10.99
N PRO A 149 -11.07 4.87 -10.40
CA PRO A 149 -11.33 4.20 -9.13
C PRO A 149 -10.77 2.76 -9.11
N GLY A 150 -10.08 2.40 -8.04
CA GLY A 150 -9.39 1.12 -7.87
C GLY A 150 -7.96 1.07 -8.42
N ASP A 151 -7.49 2.09 -9.16
CA ASP A 151 -6.07 2.21 -9.49
C ASP A 151 -5.24 2.54 -8.24
N LEU A 152 -3.95 2.23 -8.30
CA LEU A 152 -2.97 2.60 -7.30
C LEU A 152 -2.36 3.96 -7.63
N VAL A 153 -2.04 4.74 -6.60
CA VAL A 153 -1.26 5.98 -6.72
C VAL A 153 0.02 5.84 -5.91
N PHE A 154 1.17 6.15 -6.52
CA PHE A 154 2.49 6.04 -5.92
C PHE A 154 3.11 7.41 -5.70
N PHE A 155 3.88 7.53 -4.61
CA PHE A 155 4.58 8.77 -4.25
C PHE A 155 6.05 8.50 -3.90
N ASP A 156 6.88 9.49 -4.22
CA ASP A 156 8.30 9.51 -3.93
C ASP A 156 8.58 10.43 -2.72
N ASN A 157 9.69 10.19 -2.03
CA ASN A 157 10.26 11.06 -1.00
C ASN A 157 9.34 11.43 0.18
N THR A 158 8.31 10.63 0.47
CA THR A 158 7.37 10.88 1.57
C THR A 158 7.97 10.63 2.96
N TRP A 159 9.07 9.89 3.00
CA TRP A 159 9.96 9.71 4.14
C TRP A 159 11.34 9.26 3.63
N ASP A 160 12.35 9.49 4.45
CA ASP A 160 13.76 9.13 4.19
C ASP A 160 13.96 7.64 4.44
N PHE A 161 13.93 6.85 3.38
CA PHE A 161 13.94 5.39 3.44
C PHE A 161 15.35 4.83 3.61
N ASN A 162 16.32 5.41 2.88
CA ASN A 162 17.71 4.98 2.94
C ASN A 162 18.48 5.55 4.15
N GLY A 163 17.97 6.59 4.81
CA GLY A 163 18.55 7.21 6.00
C GLY A 163 19.68 8.20 5.74
N ASP A 164 19.87 8.66 4.50
CA ASP A 164 20.91 9.62 4.12
C ASP A 164 20.48 11.09 4.31
N GLY A 165 19.20 11.32 4.62
CA GLY A 165 18.63 12.64 4.84
C GLY A 165 18.42 13.46 3.56
N LEU A 166 18.61 12.87 2.39
CA LEU A 166 18.38 13.48 1.09
C LEU A 166 16.95 13.21 0.61
N PHE A 167 16.59 13.88 -0.47
CA PHE A 167 15.28 13.77 -1.11
C PHE A 167 15.42 12.93 -2.39
N ASN A 168 15.80 11.66 -2.21
CA ASN A 168 16.19 10.74 -3.28
C ASN A 168 15.63 9.31 -3.09
N ASP A 169 14.51 9.17 -2.37
CA ASP A 169 13.86 7.89 -2.09
C ASP A 169 12.62 7.70 -2.98
N PRO A 170 12.74 6.97 -4.10
CA PRO A 170 11.58 6.63 -4.91
C PRO A 170 10.71 5.58 -4.21
N LEU A 171 9.41 5.58 -4.54
CA LEU A 171 8.44 4.58 -4.15
C LEU A 171 8.37 4.40 -2.63
N THR A 172 8.04 5.50 -1.94
CA THR A 172 7.97 5.55 -0.46
C THR A 172 6.55 5.49 0.07
N HIS A 173 5.55 5.72 -0.77
CA HIS A 173 4.14 5.62 -0.40
C HIS A 173 3.26 5.10 -1.54
N VAL A 174 2.15 4.46 -1.17
CA VAL A 174 1.10 4.01 -2.10
C VAL A 174 -0.28 4.26 -1.50
N GLY A 175 -1.29 4.45 -2.34
CA GLY A 175 -2.69 4.49 -1.96
C GLY A 175 -3.59 3.90 -3.06
N ILE A 176 -4.89 3.79 -2.77
CA ILE A 176 -5.91 3.32 -3.71
C ILE A 176 -6.82 4.48 -4.08
N VAL A 177 -6.98 4.75 -5.36
CA VAL A 177 -7.89 5.78 -5.87
C VAL A 177 -9.33 5.37 -5.59
N GLU A 178 -10.07 6.22 -4.88
CA GLU A 178 -11.49 6.04 -4.60
C GLU A 178 -12.34 6.72 -5.66
N GLN A 179 -12.03 7.97 -5.99
CA GLN A 179 -12.79 8.78 -6.97
C GLN A 179 -11.95 9.95 -7.50
N ILE A 180 -12.45 10.59 -8.54
CA ILE A 180 -11.90 11.81 -9.13
C ILE A 180 -12.99 12.87 -9.13
N ASP A 181 -12.74 14.00 -8.48
CA ASP A 181 -13.65 15.15 -8.47
C ASP A 181 -13.65 15.84 -9.85
N PRO A 182 -14.71 16.62 -10.20
CA PRO A 182 -14.81 17.29 -11.49
C PRO A 182 -13.66 18.25 -11.86
N ASP A 183 -12.91 18.74 -10.87
CA ASP A 183 -11.75 19.61 -11.07
C ASP A 183 -10.41 18.87 -11.18
N GLY A 184 -10.47 17.54 -11.34
CA GLY A 184 -9.29 16.67 -11.43
C GLY A 184 -8.65 16.34 -10.08
N THR A 185 -9.27 16.71 -8.95
CA THR A 185 -8.78 16.27 -7.64
C THR A 185 -9.03 14.78 -7.47
N VAL A 186 -7.95 14.00 -7.38
CA VAL A 186 -7.97 12.59 -7.04
C VAL A 186 -8.16 12.42 -5.55
N ILE A 187 -9.19 11.68 -5.16
CA ILE A 187 -9.42 11.22 -3.80
C ILE A 187 -8.91 9.79 -3.70
N PHE A 188 -7.99 9.53 -2.78
CA PHE A 188 -7.44 8.20 -2.56
C PHE A 188 -7.45 7.83 -1.08
N ILE A 189 -7.52 6.53 -0.81
CA ILE A 189 -7.46 5.96 0.52
C ILE A 189 -6.06 5.38 0.73
N SER A 190 -5.42 5.77 1.81
CA SER A 190 -4.16 5.17 2.25
C SER A 190 -4.03 5.27 3.78
N ARG A 191 -2.90 4.81 4.31
CA ARG A 191 -2.49 5.06 5.68
C ARG A 191 -1.27 5.98 5.72
N VAL A 192 -1.51 7.25 6.03
CA VAL A 192 -0.46 8.25 6.30
C VAL A 192 -0.41 8.50 7.81
N ALA A 193 0.80 8.59 8.37
CA ALA A 193 1.00 8.66 9.81
C ALA A 193 0.20 7.55 10.52
N ASP A 194 -0.78 7.85 11.36
CA ASP A 194 -1.40 6.83 12.23
C ASP A 194 -2.80 6.36 11.78
N ALA A 195 -3.32 6.86 10.67
CA ALA A 195 -4.72 6.64 10.27
C ALA A 195 -4.87 6.17 8.83
N VAL A 196 -5.78 5.23 8.61
CA VAL A 196 -6.36 4.95 7.30
C VAL A 196 -7.44 6.02 7.03
N ALA A 197 -7.22 6.86 6.03
CA ALA A 197 -8.11 7.99 5.73
C ALA A 197 -8.16 8.30 4.22
N ARG A 198 -9.03 9.24 3.86
CA ARG A 198 -9.09 9.83 2.52
C ARG A 198 -8.12 11.00 2.42
N TYR A 199 -7.38 11.04 1.33
CA TYR A 199 -6.43 12.08 0.98
C TYR A 199 -6.73 12.61 -0.42
N ARG A 200 -6.33 13.85 -0.67
CA ARG A 200 -6.57 14.59 -1.90
C ARG A 200 -5.26 14.84 -2.62
N MET A 201 -5.29 14.78 -3.94
CA MET A 201 -4.19 15.14 -4.81
C MET A 201 -4.74 15.83 -6.06
N ASN A 202 -4.25 17.02 -6.37
CA ASN A 202 -4.60 17.73 -7.59
C ASN A 202 -3.33 18.12 -8.33
N LEU A 203 -3.09 17.47 -9.48
CA LEU A 203 -1.89 17.66 -10.29
C LEU A 203 -1.92 18.94 -11.14
N ASN A 204 -3.09 19.58 -11.30
CA ASN A 204 -3.19 20.89 -11.95
C ASN A 204 -2.67 22.01 -11.05
N GLN A 205 -2.67 21.78 -9.72
CA GLN A 205 -2.22 22.74 -8.71
C GLN A 205 -1.35 22.04 -7.65
N PRO A 206 -0.21 21.43 -8.02
CA PRO A 206 0.49 20.47 -7.16
C PRO A 206 1.06 21.10 -5.88
N HIS A 207 1.46 22.37 -5.94
CA HIS A 207 2.04 23.12 -4.83
C HIS A 207 1.00 23.78 -3.90
N ILE A 208 -0.29 23.63 -4.18
CA ILE A 208 -1.36 24.29 -3.43
C ILE A 208 -2.02 23.28 -2.50
N HIS A 209 -1.88 23.50 -1.19
CA HIS A 209 -2.58 22.70 -0.17
C HIS A 209 -4.09 22.96 -0.23
N LYS A 210 -4.49 24.23 -0.25
CA LYS A 210 -5.86 24.68 -0.08
C LYS A 210 -6.09 25.96 -0.89
N THR A 211 -7.25 26.03 -1.54
CA THR A 211 -7.74 27.23 -2.26
C THR A 211 -8.02 28.39 -1.30
N THR A 212 -8.20 29.59 -1.86
CA THR A 212 -8.62 30.79 -1.11
C THR A 212 -9.96 30.60 -0.40
N GLU A 213 -10.87 29.80 -0.97
CA GLU A 213 -12.19 29.49 -0.40
C GLU A 213 -12.13 28.36 0.64
N GLY A 214 -10.94 27.82 0.89
CA GLY A 214 -10.72 26.85 1.95
C GLY A 214 -10.91 25.39 1.55
N ARG A 215 -11.13 25.09 0.26
CA ARG A 215 -11.15 23.70 -0.27
C ARG A 215 -9.73 23.15 -0.35
N VAL A 216 -9.50 21.98 0.25
CA VAL A 216 -8.21 21.26 0.18
C VAL A 216 -8.05 20.64 -1.21
N LEU A 217 -6.90 20.86 -1.84
CA LEU A 217 -6.53 20.28 -3.14
C LEU A 217 -5.48 19.17 -2.98
N ASN A 218 -4.49 19.39 -2.12
CA ASN A 218 -3.43 18.43 -1.85
C ASN A 218 -3.23 18.27 -0.34
N ASP A 219 -3.34 17.06 0.18
CA ASP A 219 -3.05 16.78 1.58
C ASP A 219 -1.54 16.69 1.85
N TYR A 220 -1.13 16.91 3.10
CA TYR A 220 0.25 16.66 3.52
C TYR A 220 0.47 15.15 3.66
N ILE A 221 1.42 14.61 2.89
CA ILE A 221 1.80 13.20 2.95
C ILE A 221 3.16 12.99 3.63
N ARG A 222 3.97 14.05 3.73
CA ARG A 222 5.28 14.07 4.39
C ARG A 222 5.27 14.97 5.63
N ARG A 223 5.84 14.47 6.73
CA ARG A 223 6.10 15.26 7.95
C ARG A 223 7.30 16.19 7.73
N LYS A 224 7.20 17.46 8.12
CA LYS A 224 8.36 18.38 8.16
C LYS A 224 9.24 18.03 9.35
N ARG A 225 10.52 17.82 9.07
CA ARG A 225 11.61 17.70 10.04
C ARG A 225 12.18 19.09 10.31
N SER A 226 12.80 19.27 11.47
CA SER A 226 13.48 20.53 11.81
C SER A 226 14.67 20.84 10.89
N THR A 227 15.23 19.81 10.24
CA THR A 227 16.33 19.91 9.28
C THR A 227 15.87 20.18 7.85
N ASP A 228 14.57 20.08 7.58
CA ASP A 228 14.06 20.30 6.23
C ASP A 228 14.09 21.80 5.88
N PRO A 229 14.61 22.15 4.69
CA PRO A 229 14.41 23.47 4.11
C PRO A 229 12.93 23.89 4.09
N ASP A 230 12.66 25.20 4.13
CA ASP A 230 11.29 25.70 4.19
C ASP A 230 10.43 25.32 2.98
N HIS A 231 11.05 25.18 1.83
CA HIS A 231 10.41 24.84 0.55
C HIS A 231 10.49 23.34 0.22
N THR A 232 10.83 22.48 1.18
CA THR A 232 10.79 21.03 0.94
C THR A 232 9.37 20.60 0.59
N ALA A 233 9.24 19.89 -0.54
CA ALA A 233 7.99 19.34 -1.01
C ALA A 233 7.38 18.37 0.03
N ARG A 234 6.08 18.51 0.26
CA ARG A 234 5.36 17.75 1.31
C ARG A 234 3.92 17.39 0.94
N LEU A 235 3.39 18.00 -0.11
CA LEU A 235 2.03 17.78 -0.56
C LEU A 235 1.97 16.58 -1.49
N THR A 236 0.84 15.88 -1.49
CA THR A 236 0.58 14.75 -2.41
C THR A 236 0.87 15.10 -3.87
N GLY A 237 0.43 16.26 -4.35
CA GLY A 237 0.66 16.69 -5.73
C GLY A 237 2.12 16.97 -6.07
N GLU A 238 2.95 17.36 -5.10
CA GLU A 238 4.39 17.59 -5.30
C GLU A 238 5.19 16.28 -5.30
N LEU A 239 4.68 15.28 -4.58
CA LEU A 239 5.35 14.01 -4.33
C LEU A 239 4.83 12.87 -5.22
N PHE A 240 3.90 13.17 -6.13
CA PHE A 240 3.34 12.20 -7.05
C PHE A 240 4.43 11.58 -7.93
N SER A 241 4.43 10.26 -8.01
CA SER A 241 5.31 9.51 -8.90
C SER A 241 4.55 9.04 -10.14
N ARG A 242 3.51 8.22 -9.96
CA ARG A 242 2.74 7.59 -11.03
C ARG A 242 1.49 6.90 -10.52
N TYR A 243 0.61 6.53 -11.44
CA TYR A 243 -0.49 5.61 -11.21
C TYR A 243 -0.15 4.18 -11.62
N GLY A 244 -0.94 3.23 -11.12
CA GLY A 244 -0.85 1.81 -11.43
C GLY A 244 -2.21 1.16 -11.61
N ASN A 245 -2.45 0.61 -12.79
CA ASN A 245 -3.70 -0.06 -13.15
C ASN A 245 -3.48 -1.57 -13.25
N LEU A 246 -4.13 -2.33 -12.36
CA LEU A 246 -4.09 -3.80 -12.33
C LEU A 246 -5.39 -4.45 -12.82
N LEU A 247 -6.43 -3.65 -13.07
CA LEU A 247 -7.82 -4.14 -13.14
C LEU A 247 -8.41 -4.05 -14.54
N SER A 248 -7.64 -3.52 -15.50
CA SER A 248 -8.05 -3.43 -16.90
C SER A 248 -7.37 -4.53 -17.70
N PRO A 249 -8.02 -5.12 -18.71
CA PRO A 249 -7.34 -6.00 -19.64
C PRO A 249 -6.16 -5.24 -20.23
N GLN A 250 -4.94 -5.77 -20.07
CA GLN A 250 -3.81 -5.26 -20.81
C GLN A 250 -4.17 -5.38 -22.30
N LYS A 251 -4.13 -4.26 -23.03
CA LYS A 251 -4.26 -4.28 -24.48
C LYS A 251 -3.05 -5.07 -24.98
N ILE A 252 -3.26 -6.35 -25.32
CA ILE A 252 -2.23 -7.16 -25.98
C ILE A 252 -2.10 -6.53 -27.37
N GLU A 253 -1.19 -5.57 -27.52
CA GLU A 253 -0.78 -5.16 -28.85
C GLU A 253 -0.15 -6.41 -29.50
N PRO A 254 -0.69 -6.91 -30.61
CA PRO A 254 -0.15 -8.10 -31.23
C PRO A 254 1.29 -7.80 -31.60
N PHE A 255 2.21 -8.56 -31.02
CA PHE A 255 3.61 -8.58 -31.43
C PHE A 255 3.62 -8.90 -32.92
N GLN A 256 3.82 -7.87 -33.76
CA GLN A 256 4.03 -8.07 -35.18
C GLN A 256 5.36 -8.82 -35.30
N MET A 257 5.27 -10.14 -35.51
CA MET A 257 6.41 -10.91 -35.99
C MET A 257 6.83 -10.32 -37.33
N GLN A 258 7.85 -9.47 -37.33
CA GLN A 258 8.61 -9.18 -38.53
C GLN A 258 9.21 -10.51 -38.97
N SER A 259 8.65 -11.06 -40.05
CA SER A 259 9.14 -12.24 -40.72
C SER A 259 10.51 -11.94 -41.32
N THR A 260 11.57 -12.15 -40.55
CA THR A 260 12.90 -12.34 -41.12
C THR A 260 13.03 -13.81 -41.50
N GLN A 261 12.80 -14.12 -42.77
CA GLN A 261 13.24 -15.40 -43.32
C GLN A 261 14.78 -15.46 -43.25
N PRO A 262 15.38 -16.54 -42.72
CA PRO A 262 16.82 -16.75 -42.80
C PRO A 262 17.22 -17.12 -44.25
N PRO A 263 18.33 -16.60 -44.79
CA PRO A 263 18.80 -16.96 -46.11
C PRO A 263 19.61 -18.25 -46.02
N TYR A 264 18.94 -19.40 -46.03
CA TYR A 264 19.63 -20.67 -46.26
C TYR A 264 18.70 -21.72 -46.85
N GLN A 265 18.39 -21.57 -48.15
CA GLN A 265 18.01 -22.67 -49.04
C GLN A 265 18.02 -22.19 -50.50
N GLN A 266 19.20 -21.95 -51.04
CA GLN A 266 19.45 -22.00 -52.48
C GLN A 266 20.74 -22.78 -52.72
N GLN A 267 20.65 -24.10 -52.55
CA GLN A 267 21.52 -25.02 -53.26
C GLN A 267 20.81 -26.38 -53.27
N ILE A 268 20.93 -27.08 -54.41
CA ILE A 268 20.24 -28.32 -54.80
C ILE A 268 18.95 -28.07 -55.61
N SER A 269 19.13 -27.58 -56.84
CA SER A 269 18.25 -27.94 -57.96
C SER A 269 18.95 -28.07 -59.32
N ASP A 270 20.23 -27.72 -59.44
CA ASP A 270 20.96 -27.84 -60.72
C ASP A 270 22.02 -28.95 -60.66
N LEU A 271 21.59 -30.21 -60.59
CA LEU A 271 22.42 -31.40 -60.85
C LEU A 271 21.54 -32.63 -61.12
N SER A 272 20.64 -32.53 -62.12
CA SER A 272 20.09 -33.71 -62.79
C SER A 272 19.42 -33.32 -64.11
N SER A 273 20.22 -33.22 -65.19
CA SER A 273 19.77 -33.49 -66.56
C SER A 273 20.97 -33.44 -67.52
N SER A 274 21.86 -34.41 -67.41
CA SER A 274 22.78 -34.78 -68.50
C SER A 274 22.52 -36.25 -68.84
N GLY A 275 21.86 -36.50 -69.97
CA GLY A 275 21.70 -37.85 -70.48
C GLY A 275 20.57 -38.00 -71.49
N GLY A 276 20.94 -38.06 -72.78
CA GLY A 276 20.23 -38.88 -73.75
C GLY A 276 19.54 -38.15 -74.90
N THR A 277 20.21 -38.09 -76.05
CA THR A 277 19.64 -38.49 -77.35
C THR A 277 20.80 -38.79 -78.31
N GLU A 278 20.98 -40.07 -78.59
CA GLU A 278 21.76 -40.65 -79.71
C GLU A 278 20.85 -40.70 -80.96
N PRO A 279 21.43 -40.80 -82.17
CA PRO A 279 21.64 -42.13 -82.75
C PRO A 279 23.05 -42.40 -83.28
#